data_AF-A0A2S9T5S8-F1
#
_entry.id   AF-A0A2S9T5S8-F1
#
_cell.length_a   1.000
_cell.length_b   1.000
_cell.length_c   1.000
_cell.angle_alpha   90.00
_cell.angle_beta   90.00
_cell.angle_gamma   90.00
#
_symmetry.space_group_name_H-M   'P 1'
#
loop_
_entity.id
_entity.type
_entity.pdbx_description
1 polymer ?
#
loop_
_entity_poly.entity_id
_entity_poly.type
_entity_poly.pdbx_seq_one_letter_code
_entity_poly.pdbx_strand_id
1 'polypeptide(L)'
;MLKDMLFLTKKVFDEALIKEENLPVPKKVYDVYRNLEEVISDVKLVANHYLALDFSEGYLQDSSWGQPVDKWRKFFNMDLEELNESVKTYLHNLANLGHGDFGFETYVNTIYSAKTYYAFVRDNYSVGFVEPKCTFLHIHNLKIEQTKIESFYISEHKKIDLSTFEARVSLKNELNDINTQLQDELKKLKRYIKDRYILDDLLN
;
A
#
# COMPACT_ATOMS: atom_id res chain seq x y z
N MET A 1 -8.17 2.53 5.20
CA MET A 1 -6.96 2.89 4.40
C MET A 1 -6.41 1.60 3.77
N LEU A 2 -5.65 1.63 2.66
CA LEU A 2 -4.93 0.46 2.05
C LEU A 2 -5.73 -0.80 1.63
N LYS A 3 -7.04 -0.87 1.85
CA LYS A 3 -7.88 -2.04 1.53
C LYS A 3 -7.81 -2.43 0.05
N ASP A 4 -7.68 -1.45 -0.82
CA ASP A 4 -7.55 -1.61 -2.27
C ASP A 4 -6.21 -2.23 -2.67
N MET A 5 -5.11 -1.81 -2.04
CA MET A 5 -3.79 -2.42 -2.25
C MET A 5 -3.81 -3.88 -1.78
N LEU A 6 -4.33 -4.15 -0.57
CA LEU A 6 -4.46 -5.52 -0.06
C LEU A 6 -5.32 -6.41 -0.98
N PHE A 7 -6.43 -5.87 -1.47
CA PHE A 7 -7.28 -6.57 -2.44
C PHE A 7 -6.50 -6.92 -3.70
N LEU A 8 -5.77 -5.96 -4.27
CA LEU A 8 -5.00 -6.16 -5.49
C LEU A 8 -3.89 -7.20 -5.29
N THR A 9 -3.16 -7.12 -4.18
CA THR A 9 -2.13 -8.10 -3.80
C THR A 9 -2.70 -9.52 -3.76
N LYS A 10 -3.79 -9.72 -3.01
CA LYS A 10 -4.44 -11.03 -2.90
C LYS A 10 -4.88 -11.54 -4.27
N LYS A 11 -5.58 -10.71 -5.04
CA LYS A 11 -6.08 -11.11 -6.36
C LYS A 11 -4.95 -11.49 -7.30
N VAL A 12 -3.89 -10.70 -7.38
CA VAL A 12 -2.74 -11.00 -8.22
C VAL A 12 -2.04 -12.28 -7.74
N PHE A 13 -1.83 -12.46 -6.43
CA PHE A 13 -1.11 -13.62 -5.91
C PHE A 13 -1.91 -14.91 -6.03
N ASP A 14 -3.21 -14.87 -5.76
CA ASP A 14 -4.10 -16.02 -5.89
C ASP A 14 -4.20 -16.51 -7.34
N GLU A 15 -3.98 -15.65 -8.33
CA GLU A 15 -3.91 -16.04 -9.74
C GLU A 15 -2.49 -16.39 -10.21
N ALA A 16 -1.49 -15.65 -9.76
CA ALA A 16 -0.11 -15.75 -10.26
C ALA A 16 0.68 -16.90 -9.62
N LEU A 17 0.51 -17.13 -8.32
CA LEU A 17 1.36 -18.06 -7.56
C LEU A 17 0.87 -19.51 -7.59
N ILE A 18 -0.34 -19.75 -8.09
CA ILE A 18 -0.95 -21.09 -8.17
C ILE A 18 -0.63 -21.83 -9.47
N LYS A 19 -0.10 -21.15 -10.49
CA LYS A 19 0.17 -21.75 -11.80
C LYS A 19 1.33 -22.73 -11.73
N GLU A 20 1.26 -23.80 -12.53
CA GLU A 20 2.37 -24.76 -12.63
C GLU A 20 3.61 -24.14 -13.28
N GLU A 21 3.41 -23.22 -14.23
CA GLU A 21 4.48 -22.48 -14.87
C GLU A 21 5.06 -21.39 -13.96
N ASN A 22 6.36 -21.16 -14.09
CA ASN A 22 7.04 -20.07 -13.41
C ASN A 22 6.64 -18.72 -14.03
N LEU A 23 6.50 -17.69 -13.20
CA LEU A 23 6.46 -16.32 -13.68
C LEU A 23 7.73 -16.00 -14.48
N PRO A 24 7.59 -15.32 -15.64
CA PRO A 24 8.62 -15.27 -16.68
C PRO A 24 9.83 -14.40 -16.33
N VAL A 25 9.69 -13.47 -15.37
CA VAL A 25 10.75 -12.55 -14.97
C VAL A 25 11.00 -12.65 -13.47
N PRO A 26 11.82 -13.60 -13.00
CA PRO A 26 12.01 -13.90 -11.57
C PRO A 26 12.51 -12.69 -10.77
N LYS A 27 13.42 -11.88 -11.32
CA LYS A 27 13.85 -10.61 -10.72
C LYS A 27 12.70 -9.67 -10.38
N LYS A 28 11.71 -9.52 -11.27
CA LYS A 28 10.52 -8.69 -10.98
C LYS A 28 9.69 -9.28 -9.84
N VAL A 29 9.59 -10.61 -9.76
CA VAL A 29 8.92 -11.29 -8.65
C VAL A 29 9.64 -10.99 -7.33
N TYR A 30 10.98 -10.96 -7.35
CA TYR A 30 11.77 -10.59 -6.18
C TYR A 30 11.65 -9.10 -5.82
N ASP A 31 11.58 -8.21 -6.80
CA ASP A 31 11.32 -6.79 -6.54
C ASP A 31 9.96 -6.58 -5.86
N VAL A 32 8.92 -7.27 -6.33
CA VAL A 32 7.60 -7.28 -5.66
C VAL A 32 7.70 -7.79 -4.22
N TYR A 33 8.51 -8.82 -3.95
CA TYR A 33 8.76 -9.31 -2.59
C TYR A 33 9.39 -8.23 -1.71
N ARG A 34 10.47 -7.58 -2.18
CA ARG A 34 11.19 -6.56 -1.41
C ARG A 34 10.32 -5.32 -1.17
N ASN A 35 9.57 -4.87 -2.16
CA ASN A 35 8.69 -3.72 -1.98
C ASN A 35 7.50 -4.03 -1.07
N LEU A 36 7.00 -5.26 -1.06
CA LEU A 36 5.98 -5.65 -0.09
C LEU A 36 6.54 -5.69 1.34
N GLU A 37 7.79 -6.11 1.55
CA GLU A 37 8.47 -6.00 2.85
C GLU A 37 8.56 -4.54 3.33
N GLU A 38 8.93 -3.63 2.43
CA GLU A 38 9.01 -2.19 2.69
C GLU A 38 7.64 -1.61 3.07
N VAL A 39 6.60 -1.90 2.28
CA VAL A 39 5.22 -1.50 2.61
C VAL A 39 4.80 -2.03 3.98
N ILE A 40 5.10 -3.29 4.32
CA ILE A 40 4.77 -3.87 5.63
C ILE A 40 5.46 -3.13 6.78
N SER A 41 6.70 -2.69 6.56
CA SER A 41 7.46 -1.88 7.52
C SER A 41 6.81 -0.51 7.71
N ASP A 42 6.47 0.17 6.63
CA ASP A 42 5.93 1.53 6.68
C ASP A 42 4.50 1.56 7.22
N VAL A 43 3.69 0.54 6.92
CA VAL A 43 2.37 0.36 7.54
C VAL A 43 2.52 0.22 9.05
N LYS A 44 3.51 -0.54 9.51
CA LYS A 44 3.80 -0.69 10.93
C LYS A 44 4.24 0.65 11.55
N LEU A 45 5.05 1.44 10.85
CA LEU A 45 5.47 2.77 11.29
C LEU A 45 4.25 3.69 11.45
N VAL A 46 3.47 3.89 10.39
CA VAL A 46 2.27 4.74 10.39
C VAL A 46 1.28 4.32 11.48
N ALA A 47 1.03 3.03 11.64
CA ALA A 47 0.07 2.54 12.62
C ALA A 47 0.53 2.76 14.08
N ASN A 48 1.83 2.72 14.35
CA ASN A 48 2.34 2.60 15.72
C ASN A 48 3.19 3.77 16.21
N HIS A 49 3.55 4.72 15.34
CA HIS A 49 4.36 5.88 15.69
C HIS A 49 3.51 7.05 16.21
N TYR A 50 2.96 7.89 15.31
CA TYR A 50 2.19 9.08 15.70
C TYR A 50 0.66 8.91 15.66
N LEU A 51 0.12 7.89 14.97
CA LEU A 51 -1.32 7.84 14.71
C LEU A 51 -2.17 7.92 15.98
N ALA A 52 -1.99 7.00 16.93
CA ALA A 52 -2.86 6.86 18.09
C ALA A 52 -2.27 7.48 19.37
N LEU A 53 -1.89 8.75 19.30
CA LEU A 53 -1.46 9.55 20.44
C LEU A 53 -2.64 10.33 21.05
N ASP A 54 -2.61 10.53 22.37
CA ASP A 54 -3.64 11.27 23.11
C ASP A 54 -3.30 12.75 23.32
N PHE A 55 -2.11 13.17 22.85
CA PHE A 55 -1.55 14.51 22.94
C PHE A 55 -1.08 14.92 24.33
N SER A 56 -1.02 13.99 25.29
CA SER A 56 -0.39 14.19 26.59
C SER A 56 1.11 13.86 26.58
N GLU A 57 1.62 13.26 25.50
CA GLU A 57 2.99 12.79 25.42
C GLU A 57 3.98 13.95 25.55
N GLY A 58 4.97 13.80 26.43
CA GLY A 58 5.93 14.86 26.75
C GLY A 58 6.70 15.37 25.53
N TYR A 59 7.02 14.49 24.57
CA TYR A 59 7.71 14.89 23.34
C TYR A 59 6.82 15.69 22.37
N LEU A 60 5.50 15.74 22.55
CA LEU A 60 4.61 16.61 21.79
C LEU A 60 4.49 18.01 22.40
N GLN A 61 4.83 18.16 23.69
CA GLN A 61 4.73 19.43 24.41
C GLN A 61 5.87 20.38 24.06
N ASP A 62 5.65 21.67 24.35
CA ASP A 62 6.63 22.75 24.26
C ASP A 62 7.43 22.78 22.94
N SER A 63 6.73 22.45 21.85
CA SER A 63 7.37 22.29 20.55
C SER A 63 7.46 23.60 19.76
N SER A 64 8.51 23.73 18.94
CA SER A 64 8.63 24.81 17.95
C SER A 64 7.59 24.74 16.82
N TRP A 65 6.79 23.66 16.77
CA TRP A 65 5.78 23.42 15.74
C TRP A 65 4.37 23.89 16.14
N GLY A 66 4.22 24.52 17.31
CA GLY A 66 2.93 24.98 17.81
C GLY A 66 2.33 24.01 18.82
N GLN A 67 1.01 23.79 18.74
CA GLN A 67 0.29 22.93 19.67
C GLN A 67 0.66 21.46 19.47
N PRO A 68 0.45 20.57 20.47
CA PRO A 68 0.70 19.14 20.33
C PRO A 68 0.13 18.51 19.05
N VAL A 69 -1.10 18.92 18.66
CA VAL A 69 -1.75 18.48 17.43
C VAL A 69 -1.03 18.92 16.15
N ASP A 70 -0.35 20.07 16.17
CA ASP A 70 0.40 20.56 15.01
C ASP A 70 1.68 19.74 14.79
N LYS A 71 2.38 19.42 15.88
CA LYS A 71 3.52 18.51 15.86
C LYS A 71 3.10 17.10 15.42
N TRP A 72 2.03 16.57 16.02
CA TRP A 72 1.44 15.30 15.59
C TRP A 72 1.16 15.28 14.09
N ARG A 73 0.47 16.30 13.55
CA ARG A 73 0.15 16.39 12.13
C ARG A 73 1.40 16.40 11.26
N LYS A 74 2.44 17.14 11.65
CA LYS A 74 3.69 17.23 10.90
C LYS A 74 4.36 15.87 10.77
N PHE A 75 4.57 15.16 11.88
CA PHE A 75 5.29 13.89 11.86
C PHE A 75 4.43 12.74 11.34
N PHE A 76 3.14 12.71 11.66
CA PHE A 76 2.23 11.73 11.09
C PHE A 76 2.12 11.86 9.56
N ASN A 77 2.09 13.08 9.02
CA ASN A 77 2.14 13.27 7.57
C ASN A 77 3.48 12.84 6.95
N MET A 78 4.60 12.91 7.68
CA MET A 78 5.88 12.39 7.19
C MET A 78 5.86 10.85 7.12
N ASP A 79 5.33 10.17 8.15
CA ASP A 79 5.15 8.72 8.12
C ASP A 79 4.21 8.31 6.97
N LEU A 80 3.15 9.08 6.70
CA LEU A 80 2.21 8.85 5.59
C LEU A 80 2.86 9.06 4.21
N GLU A 81 3.75 10.04 4.07
CA GLU A 81 4.49 10.31 2.83
C GLU A 81 5.42 9.15 2.47
N GLU A 82 6.16 8.63 3.46
CA GLU A 82 7.02 7.45 3.30
C GLU A 82 6.20 6.22 2.86
N LEU A 83 5.11 5.92 3.56
CA LEU A 83 4.20 4.84 3.19
C LEU A 83 3.58 5.03 1.79
N ASN A 84 3.32 6.27 1.38
CA ASN A 84 2.75 6.54 0.07
C ASN A 84 3.71 6.16 -1.06
N GLU A 85 4.99 6.51 -0.91
CA GLU A 85 6.02 6.22 -1.90
C GLU A 85 6.30 4.72 -2.00
N SER A 86 6.38 4.01 -0.87
CA SER A 86 6.56 2.55 -0.89
C SER A 86 5.36 1.84 -1.51
N VAL A 87 4.13 2.26 -1.20
CA VAL A 87 2.93 1.68 -1.80
C VAL A 87 2.85 1.96 -3.30
N LYS A 88 3.15 3.17 -3.78
CA LYS A 88 3.19 3.46 -5.22
C LYS A 88 4.20 2.60 -5.94
N THR A 89 5.40 2.47 -5.38
CA THR A 89 6.48 1.64 -5.93
C THR A 89 6.04 0.17 -6.01
N TYR A 90 5.48 -0.35 -4.92
CA TYR A 90 4.92 -1.69 -4.87
C TYR A 90 3.82 -1.91 -5.92
N LEU A 91 2.84 -0.99 -6.02
CA LEU A 91 1.72 -1.08 -6.96
C LEU A 91 2.18 -1.04 -8.42
N HIS A 92 3.22 -0.27 -8.74
CA HIS A 92 3.83 -0.28 -10.08
C HIS A 92 4.51 -1.62 -10.39
N ASN A 93 5.27 -2.18 -9.44
CA ASN A 93 5.96 -3.45 -9.64
C ASN A 93 5.00 -4.65 -9.67
N LEU A 94 3.95 -4.64 -8.84
CA LEU A 94 2.88 -5.63 -8.87
C LEU A 94 2.18 -5.66 -10.23
N ALA A 95 1.93 -4.48 -10.83
CA ALA A 95 1.31 -4.37 -12.14
C ALA A 95 2.17 -4.88 -13.29
N ASN A 96 3.48 -5.10 -13.07
CA ASN A 96 4.39 -5.67 -14.04
C ASN A 96 4.47 -7.21 -13.99
N LEU A 97 3.72 -7.87 -13.09
CA LEU A 97 3.59 -9.32 -13.10
C LEU A 97 2.69 -9.76 -14.26
N GLY A 98 3.30 -10.37 -15.28
CA GLY A 98 2.65 -10.75 -16.54
C GLY A 98 2.16 -12.21 -16.58
N HIS A 99 1.31 -12.50 -17.56
CA HIS A 99 0.98 -13.88 -17.97
C HIS A 99 1.96 -14.36 -19.05
N GLY A 100 2.91 -15.25 -18.69
CA GLY A 100 3.80 -15.92 -19.65
C GLY A 100 4.70 -15.00 -20.49
N ASP A 101 5.44 -15.59 -21.45
CA ASP A 101 6.58 -14.96 -22.12
C ASP A 101 6.24 -13.87 -23.16
N PHE A 102 4.97 -13.70 -23.58
CA PHE A 102 4.65 -12.90 -24.80
C PHE A 102 3.43 -11.97 -24.74
N GLY A 103 2.92 -11.62 -23.55
CA GLY A 103 1.76 -10.72 -23.41
C GLY A 103 2.07 -9.35 -22.81
N PHE A 104 1.43 -8.29 -23.33
CA PHE A 104 1.23 -7.02 -22.59
C PHE A 104 0.16 -7.16 -21.48
N GLU A 105 -0.39 -8.36 -21.30
CA GLU A 105 -1.44 -8.68 -20.35
C GLU A 105 -0.84 -9.07 -19.00
N THR A 106 -1.14 -8.26 -17.99
CA THR A 106 -0.72 -8.47 -16.61
C THR A 106 -1.94 -8.77 -15.75
N TYR A 107 -1.74 -9.38 -14.59
CA TYR A 107 -2.85 -9.70 -13.67
C TYR A 107 -3.65 -8.45 -13.31
N VAL A 108 -2.98 -7.30 -13.15
CA VAL A 108 -3.64 -6.00 -12.87
C VAL A 108 -4.46 -5.51 -14.08
N ASN A 109 -4.02 -5.78 -15.31
CA ASN A 109 -4.73 -5.37 -16.53
C ASN A 109 -6.07 -6.10 -16.73
N THR A 110 -6.29 -7.21 -16.02
CA THR A 110 -7.61 -7.89 -15.97
C THR A 110 -8.64 -7.14 -15.12
N ILE A 111 -8.19 -6.15 -14.35
CA ILE A 111 -9.00 -5.41 -13.37
C ILE A 111 -9.16 -3.95 -13.80
N TYR A 112 -8.05 -3.33 -14.24
CA TYR A 112 -7.99 -1.92 -14.62
C TYR A 112 -7.30 -1.77 -15.97
N SER A 113 -7.75 -0.82 -16.79
CA SER A 113 -6.98 -0.40 -17.96
C SER A 113 -5.55 0.03 -17.56
N ALA A 114 -4.54 -0.57 -18.21
CA ALA A 114 -3.12 -0.35 -17.91
C ALA A 114 -2.74 1.14 -17.87
N LYS A 115 -3.20 1.90 -18.87
CA LYS A 115 -2.90 3.34 -18.99
C LYS A 115 -3.55 4.14 -17.86
N THR A 116 -4.80 3.84 -17.55
CA THR A 116 -5.55 4.55 -16.50
C THR A 116 -4.98 4.22 -15.13
N TYR A 117 -4.68 2.95 -14.86
CA TYR A 117 -4.05 2.49 -13.63
C TYR A 117 -2.69 3.16 -13.42
N TYR A 118 -1.80 3.10 -14.41
CA TYR A 118 -0.46 3.66 -14.29
C TYR A 118 -0.50 5.17 -13.99
N ALA A 119 -1.31 5.92 -14.75
CA ALA A 119 -1.45 7.36 -14.54
C ALA A 119 -2.04 7.68 -13.16
N PHE A 120 -3.03 6.92 -12.70
CA PHE A 120 -3.62 7.11 -11.39
C PHE A 120 -2.64 6.84 -10.26
N VAL A 121 -1.95 5.68 -10.26
CA VAL A 121 -0.99 5.32 -9.21
C VAL A 121 0.14 6.35 -9.13
N ARG A 122 0.66 6.79 -10.27
CA ARG A 122 1.72 7.80 -10.31
C ARG A 122 1.25 9.14 -9.74
N ASP A 123 0.16 9.68 -10.28
CA ASP A 123 -0.18 11.10 -10.09
C ASP A 123 -1.16 11.36 -8.94
N ASN A 124 -2.05 10.42 -8.64
CA ASN A 124 -3.23 10.69 -7.83
C ASN A 124 -3.39 9.76 -6.62
N TYR A 125 -2.80 8.57 -6.65
CA TYR A 125 -2.88 7.66 -5.51
C TYR A 125 -2.27 8.31 -4.26
N SER A 126 -3.02 8.27 -3.17
CA SER A 126 -2.62 8.81 -1.88
C SER A 126 -3.15 7.93 -0.75
N VAL A 127 -2.24 7.30 -0.02
CA VAL A 127 -2.61 6.50 1.17
C VAL A 127 -3.23 7.36 2.26
N GLY A 128 -2.90 8.65 2.32
CA GLY A 128 -3.33 9.52 3.40
C GLY A 128 -2.59 10.86 3.42
N PHE A 129 -3.31 11.94 3.71
CA PHE A 129 -2.74 13.22 4.12
C PHE A 129 -3.69 13.91 5.10
N VAL A 130 -3.17 14.38 6.24
CA VAL A 130 -3.95 15.18 7.20
C VAL A 130 -3.84 16.65 6.85
N GLU A 131 -4.97 17.27 6.53
CA GLU A 131 -5.04 18.66 6.10
C GLU A 131 -4.57 19.64 7.22
N PRO A 132 -3.85 20.73 6.87
CA PRO A 132 -3.43 21.74 7.83
C PRO A 132 -4.58 22.24 8.71
N LYS A 133 -4.31 22.47 10.00
CA LYS A 133 -5.25 23.01 10.98
C LYS A 133 -6.52 22.16 11.21
N CYS A 134 -6.59 20.93 10.70
CA CYS A 134 -7.63 19.98 11.04
C CYS A 134 -7.05 18.60 11.42
N THR A 135 -7.94 17.64 11.67
CA THR A 135 -7.65 16.24 11.99
C THR A 135 -8.32 15.30 11.00
N PHE A 136 -8.60 15.75 9.79
CA PHE A 136 -9.18 14.89 8.77
C PHE A 136 -8.10 14.30 7.89
N LEU A 137 -8.10 12.97 7.79
CA LEU A 137 -7.25 12.22 6.88
C LEU A 137 -7.96 12.08 5.53
N HIS A 138 -7.36 12.66 4.49
CA HIS A 138 -7.79 12.56 3.11
C HIS A 138 -7.08 11.39 2.43
N ILE A 139 -7.83 10.56 1.73
CA ILE A 139 -7.34 9.33 1.10
C ILE A 139 -7.84 9.30 -0.33
N HIS A 140 -6.97 8.95 -1.29
CA HIS A 140 -7.34 8.79 -2.70
C HIS A 140 -6.84 7.45 -3.22
N ASN A 141 -7.74 6.48 -3.27
CA ASN A 141 -7.41 5.07 -3.48
C ASN A 141 -8.09 4.51 -4.74
N LEU A 142 -7.71 3.30 -5.13
CA LEU A 142 -8.37 2.54 -6.18
C LEU A 142 -9.74 2.05 -5.71
N LYS A 143 -10.73 2.06 -6.60
CA LYS A 143 -12.03 1.41 -6.37
C LYS A 143 -11.89 -0.09 -6.57
N ILE A 144 -12.13 -0.86 -5.51
CA ILE A 144 -12.15 -2.33 -5.53
C ILE A 144 -13.29 -2.86 -6.42
N GLU A 145 -14.48 -2.28 -6.32
CA GLU A 145 -15.67 -2.70 -7.06
C GLU A 145 -15.74 -1.97 -8.42
N GLN A 146 -15.12 -2.56 -9.42
CA GLN A 146 -15.20 -2.11 -10.82
C GLN A 146 -16.36 -2.82 -11.53
N THR A 147 -17.23 -2.05 -12.19
CA THR A 147 -18.27 -2.62 -13.06
C THR A 147 -17.78 -2.84 -14.50
N LYS A 148 -16.71 -2.15 -14.93
CA LYS A 148 -16.14 -2.24 -16.29
C LYS A 148 -14.63 -1.95 -16.28
N ILE A 149 -13.83 -2.83 -16.86
CA ILE A 149 -12.34 -2.71 -16.95
C ILE A 149 -11.90 -1.42 -17.66
N GLU A 150 -12.66 -0.99 -18.68
CA GLU A 150 -12.38 0.22 -19.48
C GLU A 150 -12.81 1.52 -18.79
N SER A 151 -13.31 1.46 -17.55
CA SER A 151 -13.73 2.66 -16.83
C SER A 151 -12.55 3.60 -16.59
N PHE A 152 -12.76 4.88 -16.88
CA PHE A 152 -11.85 5.94 -16.43
C PHE A 152 -12.02 6.26 -14.94
N TYR A 153 -13.13 5.84 -14.33
CA TYR A 153 -13.48 6.12 -12.94
C TYR A 153 -12.96 5.02 -12.02
N ILE A 154 -11.63 4.88 -11.95
CA ILE A 154 -10.98 3.82 -11.17
C ILE A 154 -10.65 4.19 -9.73
N SER A 155 -10.99 5.41 -9.30
CA SER A 155 -10.59 5.95 -8.00
C SER A 155 -11.76 6.40 -7.16
N GLU A 156 -11.52 6.45 -5.85
CA GLU A 156 -12.43 6.96 -4.84
C GLU A 156 -11.68 7.84 -3.83
N HIS A 157 -12.33 8.93 -3.41
CA HIS A 157 -11.83 9.79 -2.35
C HIS A 157 -12.57 9.47 -1.05
N LYS A 158 -11.83 9.26 0.03
CA LYS A 158 -12.35 9.02 1.37
C LYS A 158 -11.79 10.03 2.35
N LYS A 159 -12.57 10.29 3.40
CA LYS A 159 -12.20 11.18 4.50
C LYS A 159 -12.45 10.46 5.81
N ILE A 160 -11.46 10.43 6.69
CA ILE A 160 -11.57 9.86 8.04
C ILE A 160 -11.38 10.99 9.05
N ASP A 161 -12.29 11.09 10.01
CA ASP A 161 -12.14 12.02 11.13
C ASP A 161 -11.25 11.40 12.21
N LEU A 162 -10.11 12.03 12.48
CA LEU A 162 -9.14 11.63 13.51
C LEU A 162 -9.16 12.58 14.72
N SER A 163 -10.22 13.37 14.92
CA SER A 163 -10.33 14.30 16.04
C SER A 163 -10.31 13.62 17.40
N THR A 164 -10.89 12.42 17.51
CA THR A 164 -10.94 11.66 18.76
C THR A 164 -9.82 10.64 18.86
N PHE A 165 -9.40 10.34 20.10
CA PHE A 165 -8.41 9.31 20.36
C PHE A 165 -8.91 7.94 19.91
N GLU A 166 -10.19 7.65 20.13
CA GLU A 166 -10.85 6.40 19.75
C GLU A 166 -10.83 6.18 18.24
N ALA A 167 -11.04 7.24 17.43
CA ALA A 167 -10.96 7.15 15.98
C ALA A 167 -9.53 6.83 15.51
N ARG A 168 -8.52 7.45 16.15
CA ARG A 168 -7.11 7.17 15.87
C ARG A 168 -6.72 5.74 16.25
N VAL A 169 -7.18 5.24 17.39
CA VAL A 169 -7.01 3.83 17.81
C VAL A 169 -7.71 2.87 16.85
N SER A 170 -8.92 3.20 16.41
CA SER A 170 -9.66 2.37 15.44
C SER A 170 -8.90 2.24 14.12
N LEU A 171 -8.36 3.34 13.58
CA LEU A 171 -7.56 3.30 12.36
C LEU A 171 -6.24 2.53 12.56
N LYS A 172 -5.58 2.70 13.70
CA LYS A 172 -4.38 1.92 14.06
C LYS A 172 -4.65 0.42 14.03
N ASN A 173 -5.77 -0.02 14.60
CA ASN A 173 -6.15 -1.43 14.61
C ASN A 173 -6.45 -1.92 13.19
N GLU A 174 -7.19 -1.16 12.37
CA GLU A 174 -7.43 -1.50 10.96
C GLU A 174 -6.10 -1.67 10.18
N LEU A 175 -5.15 -0.76 10.39
CA LEU A 175 -3.84 -0.83 9.72
C LEU A 175 -3.02 -2.05 10.18
N ASN A 176 -3.02 -2.37 11.47
CA ASN A 176 -2.33 -3.55 11.99
C ASN A 176 -2.97 -4.86 11.47
N ASP A 177 -4.29 -4.91 11.33
CA ASP A 177 -4.99 -6.05 10.71
C ASP A 177 -4.66 -6.21 9.23
N ILE A 178 -4.60 -5.10 8.48
CA ILE A 178 -4.14 -5.10 7.08
C ILE A 178 -2.69 -5.57 7.02
N ASN A 179 -1.82 -5.07 7.90
CA ASN A 179 -0.41 -5.44 7.92
C ASN A 179 -0.21 -6.94 8.16
N THR A 180 -0.99 -7.53 9.07
CA THR A 180 -0.98 -8.97 9.34
C THR A 180 -1.33 -9.77 8.09
N GLN A 181 -2.35 -9.34 7.35
CA GLN A 181 -2.74 -10.00 6.10
C GLN A 181 -1.68 -9.84 5.00
N LEU A 182 -1.05 -8.67 4.88
CA LEU A 182 0.06 -8.46 3.93
C LEU A 182 1.26 -9.36 4.26
N GLN A 183 1.56 -9.58 5.54
CA GLN A 183 2.60 -10.52 5.95
C GLN A 183 2.28 -11.96 5.55
N ASP A 184 1.01 -12.36 5.57
CA ASP A 184 0.60 -13.69 5.10
C ASP A 184 0.75 -13.82 3.58
N GLU A 185 0.38 -12.78 2.82
CA GLU A 185 0.64 -12.75 1.37
C GLU A 185 2.14 -12.75 1.03
N LEU A 186 2.97 -12.03 1.80
CA LEU A 186 4.42 -12.06 1.67
C LEU A 186 4.99 -13.46 1.89
N LYS A 187 4.48 -14.21 2.89
CA LYS A 187 4.89 -15.61 3.14
C LYS A 187 4.59 -16.51 1.94
N LYS A 188 3.42 -16.33 1.29
CA LYS A 188 3.07 -17.08 0.07
C LYS A 188 4.07 -16.79 -1.04
N LEU A 189 4.37 -15.51 -1.30
CA LEU A 189 5.33 -15.11 -2.32
C LEU A 189 6.75 -15.63 -2.01
N LYS A 190 7.17 -15.54 -0.75
CA LYS A 190 8.46 -16.07 -0.29
C LYS A 190 8.59 -17.57 -0.54
N ARG A 191 7.54 -18.33 -0.24
CA ARG A 191 7.51 -19.77 -0.48
C ARG A 191 7.60 -20.06 -1.98
N TYR A 192 6.79 -19.37 -2.79
CA TYR A 192 6.81 -19.49 -4.23
C TYR A 192 8.23 -19.26 -4.80
N ILE A 193 8.91 -18.18 -4.38
CA ILE A 193 10.28 -17.87 -4.82
C ILE A 193 11.25 -19.00 -4.43
N LYS A 194 11.20 -19.46 -3.16
CA LYS A 194 12.07 -20.52 -2.66
C LYS A 194 11.89 -21.85 -3.38
N ASP A 195 10.66 -22.18 -3.72
CA ASP A 195 10.31 -23.48 -4.31
C ASP A 195 10.66 -23.52 -5.82
N ARG A 196 10.84 -22.37 -6.48
CA ARG A 196 10.88 -22.27 -7.96
C ARG A 196 12.10 -21.57 -8.55
N TYR A 197 12.81 -20.76 -7.78
CA TYR A 197 13.93 -19.96 -8.28
C TYR A 197 15.21 -20.21 -7.48
N ILE A 198 16.34 -20.14 -8.18
CA ILE A 198 17.66 -20.05 -7.56
C ILE A 198 18.10 -18.59 -7.48
N LEU A 199 19.16 -18.32 -6.70
CA LEU A 199 19.67 -16.96 -6.52
C LEU A 199 20.01 -16.27 -7.85
N ASP A 200 20.60 -16.99 -8.80
CA ASP A 200 20.98 -16.44 -10.10
C ASP A 200 19.77 -15.95 -10.91
N ASP A 201 18.61 -16.57 -10.76
CA ASP A 201 17.37 -16.12 -11.42
C ASP A 201 16.91 -14.76 -10.89
N LEU A 202 17.19 -14.47 -9.60
CA LEU A 202 16.70 -13.26 -8.91
C LEU A 202 17.62 -12.05 -9.12
N LEU A 203 18.88 -12.29 -9.48
CA LEU A 203 19.88 -11.24 -9.66
C LEU A 203 19.99 -10.73 -11.10
N ASN A 204 19.62 -11.56 -12.07
CA ASN A 204 19.67 -11.26 -13.50
C ASN A 204 18.33 -10.72 -14.01
#